data_AF-A0A1G9PP37-F1
#
_entry.id   AF-A0A1G9PP37-F1
#
_cell.length_a   1.000
_cell.length_b   1.000
_cell.length_c   1.000
_cell.angle_alpha   90.00
_cell.angle_beta   90.00
_cell.angle_gamma   90.00
#
_symmetry.space_group_name_H-M   'P 1'
#
loop_
_entity.id
_entity.type
_entity.pdbx_description
1 polymer ?
#
loop_
_entity_poly.entity_id
_entity_poly.type
_entity_poly.pdbx_seq_one_letter_code
_entity_poly.pdbx_strand_id
1 'polypeptide(L)'
;RVGIVAGGRRLRAIARAVERDATVTERHPELASIPVRIAPDEATARAWASAENAAREDLAPADEIRAYGRMKEAGADVSAIARSFGKTEAHVYRRLALAALPAPVLDALKAGEISLGMAKAFTVSQDESLTLTVLAEVKGRDVSEHRIKQALQPAAVSATDRRARFVGLDAYEAAGGSLTRDLFSDAVALHDADLLQDLFTERLNAEAEKLAAGWKWAEVTADEYVSYSVTEKLARLYPVEGVLTEEQAERYDELAELASADALDEAGQAELDALDLITKGDFTDAQRAVAGYYVYVSHSGTVQLSGPWVRAEDRAAAIEAEVLTGHAAHADGGDAAPAPKSPYSGALVEDMKAIRLAAIQTALLDKPDMVFDLLAFGLSLASGVSTSVFDLSPGRPMNCPSKTDGLEWSDRLAHPPAGHEAWSRPELRVKDLAQA
;
A
#
# COMPACT_ATOMS: atom_id res chain seq x y z
N ARG A 1 -2.83 -7.19 63.99
CA ARG A 1 -2.49 -6.52 62.71
C ARG A 1 -3.79 -6.28 61.96
N VAL A 2 -4.07 -5.06 61.53
CA VAL A 2 -5.26 -4.74 60.71
C VAL A 2 -4.87 -4.89 59.25
N GLY A 3 -5.59 -5.73 58.50
CA GLY A 3 -5.39 -5.92 57.06
C GLY A 3 -6.44 -5.15 56.25
N ILE A 4 -6.03 -4.56 55.13
CA ILE A 4 -6.96 -3.85 54.23
C ILE A 4 -7.57 -4.85 53.26
N VAL A 5 -8.87 -5.03 53.36
CA VAL A 5 -9.64 -5.98 52.52
C VAL A 5 -10.34 -5.31 51.34
N ALA A 6 -10.59 -4.00 51.41
CA ALA A 6 -11.20 -3.18 50.36
C ALA A 6 -10.59 -1.77 50.35
N GLY A 7 -10.48 -1.13 49.19
CA GLY A 7 -9.92 0.23 49.08
C GLY A 7 -8.39 0.36 48.99
N GLY A 8 -7.64 -0.74 48.81
CA GLY A 8 -6.17 -0.71 48.75
C GLY A 8 -5.59 0.19 47.64
N ARG A 9 -6.25 0.33 46.49
CA ARG A 9 -5.84 1.28 45.43
C ARG A 9 -5.96 2.74 45.87
N ARG A 10 -7.02 3.10 46.62
CA ARG A 10 -7.24 4.45 47.15
C ARG A 10 -6.18 4.79 48.18
N LEU A 11 -5.86 3.88 49.11
CA LEU A 11 -4.77 4.09 50.05
C LEU A 11 -3.43 4.31 49.34
N ARG A 12 -3.09 3.48 48.34
CA ARG A 12 -1.85 3.64 47.57
C ARG A 12 -1.81 4.95 46.77
N ALA A 13 -2.94 5.38 46.22
CA ALA A 13 -3.05 6.64 45.49
C ALA A 13 -2.86 7.85 46.43
N ILE A 14 -3.48 7.83 47.61
CA ILE A 14 -3.31 8.86 48.64
C ILE A 14 -1.85 8.88 49.12
N ALA A 15 -1.28 7.71 49.44
CA ALA A 15 0.12 7.61 49.83
C ALA A 15 1.07 8.21 48.78
N ARG A 16 0.84 7.92 47.48
CA ARG A 16 1.61 8.52 46.38
C ARG A 16 1.37 10.02 46.23
N ALA A 17 0.16 10.51 46.47
CA ALA A 17 -0.14 11.94 46.41
C ALA A 17 0.60 12.70 47.51
N VAL A 18 0.59 12.16 48.75
CA VAL A 18 1.34 12.72 49.89
C VAL A 18 2.85 12.64 49.67
N GLU A 19 3.34 11.54 49.09
CA GLU A 19 4.76 11.37 48.76
C GLU A 19 5.23 12.39 47.70
N ARG A 20 4.40 12.71 46.71
CA ARG A 20 4.70 13.68 45.66
C ARG A 20 4.59 15.13 46.14
N ASP A 21 3.69 15.39 47.08
CA ASP A 21 3.40 16.71 47.59
C ASP A 21 2.90 16.64 49.04
N ALA A 22 3.77 16.96 49.99
CA ALA A 22 3.43 16.89 51.42
C ALA A 22 2.30 17.89 51.79
N THR A 23 2.17 19.00 51.06
CA THR A 23 1.16 20.04 51.31
C THR A 23 -0.24 19.62 50.89
N VAL A 24 -0.40 18.48 50.19
CA VAL A 24 -1.72 17.98 49.79
C VAL A 24 -2.61 17.75 51.01
N THR A 25 -2.04 17.35 52.14
CA THR A 25 -2.78 17.14 53.40
C THR A 25 -3.17 18.44 54.12
N GLU A 26 -2.48 19.55 53.82
CA GLU A 26 -2.86 20.88 54.31
C GLU A 26 -4.03 21.45 53.51
N ARG A 27 -4.05 21.19 52.18
CA ARG A 27 -5.16 21.55 51.28
C ARG A 27 -6.37 20.64 51.43
N HIS A 28 -6.14 19.38 51.80
CA HIS A 28 -7.14 18.33 51.96
C HIS A 28 -6.97 17.59 53.31
N PRO A 29 -7.42 18.19 54.43
CA PRO A 29 -7.28 17.62 55.78
C PRO A 29 -7.90 16.22 55.92
N GLU A 30 -8.90 15.90 55.12
CA GLU A 30 -9.56 14.59 55.05
C GLU A 30 -8.63 13.46 54.61
N LEU A 31 -7.51 13.78 53.95
CA LEU A 31 -6.51 12.81 53.52
C LEU A 31 -5.50 12.48 54.63
N ALA A 32 -5.41 13.31 55.68
CA ALA A 32 -4.55 13.07 56.84
C ALA A 32 -5.13 12.01 57.79
N SER A 33 -6.46 11.90 57.85
CA SER A 33 -7.16 10.90 58.67
C SER A 33 -8.26 10.23 57.86
N ILE A 34 -7.93 9.07 57.26
CA ILE A 34 -8.85 8.33 56.41
C ILE A 34 -9.86 7.56 57.28
N PRO A 35 -11.18 7.81 57.16
CA PRO A 35 -12.18 7.02 57.86
C PRO A 35 -12.16 5.59 57.35
N VAL A 36 -12.00 4.64 58.27
CA VAL A 36 -11.99 3.20 57.99
C VAL A 36 -13.16 2.52 58.67
N ARG A 37 -13.77 1.56 57.97
CA ARG A 37 -14.79 0.66 58.55
C ARG A 37 -14.12 -0.66 58.90
N ILE A 38 -14.10 -1.00 60.19
CA ILE A 38 -13.52 -2.24 60.68
C ILE A 38 -14.56 -3.35 60.58
N ALA A 39 -14.20 -4.46 59.94
CA ALA A 39 -15.05 -5.65 59.91
C ALA A 39 -15.01 -6.36 61.28
N PRO A 40 -16.14 -6.85 61.79
CA PRO A 40 -16.19 -7.52 63.09
C PRO A 40 -15.44 -8.87 63.11
N ASP A 41 -15.32 -9.54 61.96
CA ASP A 41 -14.64 -10.82 61.79
C ASP A 41 -14.08 -11.00 60.36
N GLU A 42 -13.25 -12.03 60.17
CA GLU A 42 -12.59 -12.33 58.90
C GLU A 42 -13.56 -12.75 57.79
N ALA A 43 -14.67 -13.43 58.14
CA ALA A 43 -15.67 -13.87 57.16
C ALA A 43 -16.40 -12.67 56.55
N THR A 44 -16.79 -11.71 57.38
CA THR A 44 -17.38 -10.42 56.99
C THR A 44 -16.39 -9.61 56.16
N ALA A 45 -15.11 -9.61 56.54
CA ALA A 45 -14.06 -8.92 55.79
C ALA A 45 -13.87 -9.51 54.38
N ARG A 46 -13.88 -10.84 54.23
CA ARG A 46 -13.85 -11.52 52.92
C ARG A 46 -15.10 -11.25 52.09
N ALA A 47 -16.29 -11.28 52.71
CA ALA A 47 -17.53 -10.96 52.03
C ALA A 47 -17.53 -9.52 51.48
N TRP A 48 -17.02 -8.54 52.25
CA TRP A 48 -16.87 -7.17 51.78
C TRP A 48 -15.87 -7.04 50.63
N ALA A 49 -14.74 -7.76 50.67
CA ALA A 49 -13.77 -7.79 49.57
C ALA A 49 -14.36 -8.39 48.30
N SER A 50 -15.07 -9.51 48.42
CA SER A 50 -15.77 -10.16 47.30
C SER A 50 -16.87 -9.27 46.74
N ALA A 51 -17.67 -8.61 47.59
CA ALA A 51 -18.68 -7.67 47.15
C ALA A 51 -18.08 -6.40 46.50
N GLU A 52 -16.96 -5.87 47.01
CA GLU A 52 -16.26 -4.73 46.38
C GLU A 52 -15.69 -5.11 45.01
N ASN A 53 -15.12 -6.33 44.86
CA ASN A 53 -14.60 -6.82 43.59
C ASN A 53 -15.72 -7.19 42.60
N ALA A 54 -16.84 -7.74 43.08
CA ALA A 54 -18.01 -8.05 42.23
C ALA A 54 -18.75 -6.78 41.79
N ALA A 55 -18.84 -5.76 42.65
CA ALA A 55 -19.35 -4.44 42.28
C ALA A 55 -18.36 -3.61 41.43
N ARG A 56 -17.18 -4.17 41.13
CA ARG A 56 -16.11 -3.58 40.32
C ARG A 56 -16.12 -4.05 38.87
N GLU A 57 -17.21 -4.65 38.40
CA GLU A 57 -17.41 -4.74 36.96
C GLU A 57 -17.35 -3.32 36.40
N ASP A 58 -16.26 -3.02 35.66
CA ASP A 58 -16.18 -1.81 34.87
C ASP A 58 -17.47 -1.74 34.05
N LEU A 59 -18.15 -0.58 34.06
CA LEU A 59 -19.36 -0.39 33.28
C LEU A 59 -19.12 -0.90 31.86
N ALA A 60 -20.07 -1.67 31.33
CA ALA A 60 -20.04 -2.06 29.93
C ALA A 60 -19.85 -0.79 29.07
N PRO A 61 -19.01 -0.80 28.02
CA PRO A 61 -18.69 0.40 27.25
C PRO A 61 -19.93 1.19 26.79
N ALA A 62 -21.00 0.50 26.39
CA ALA A 62 -22.27 1.13 26.02
C ALA A 62 -22.95 1.88 27.18
N ASP A 63 -22.93 1.31 28.39
CA ASP A 63 -23.51 1.94 29.58
C ASP A 63 -22.66 3.14 30.03
N GLU A 64 -21.34 3.07 29.89
CA GLU A 64 -20.42 4.18 30.13
C GLU A 64 -20.71 5.35 29.18
N ILE A 65 -20.81 5.08 27.87
CA ILE A 65 -21.14 6.08 26.84
C ILE A 65 -22.47 6.78 27.17
N ARG A 66 -23.52 6.01 27.48
CA ARG A 66 -24.84 6.54 27.84
C ARG A 66 -24.81 7.38 29.11
N ALA A 67 -24.08 6.93 30.13
CA ALA A 67 -23.97 7.67 31.39
C ALA A 67 -23.26 9.02 31.18
N TYR A 68 -22.22 9.05 30.34
CA TYR A 68 -21.50 10.28 30.04
C TYR A 68 -22.38 11.25 29.24
N GLY A 69 -23.12 10.74 28.24
CA GLY A 69 -24.10 11.52 27.48
C GLY A 69 -25.14 12.20 28.40
N ARG A 70 -25.79 11.44 29.29
CA ARG A 70 -26.75 11.99 30.26
C ARG A 70 -26.16 13.05 31.19
N MET A 71 -24.94 12.85 31.67
CA MET A 71 -24.27 13.85 32.51
C MET A 71 -23.95 15.12 31.73
N LYS A 72 -23.52 14.98 30.46
CA LYS A 72 -23.24 16.12 29.59
C LYS A 72 -24.51 16.91 29.26
N GLU A 73 -25.63 16.23 28.98
CA GLU A 73 -26.95 16.82 28.79
C GLU A 73 -27.45 17.55 30.04
N ALA A 74 -27.15 17.00 31.23
CA ALA A 74 -27.42 17.64 32.52
C ALA A 74 -26.48 18.81 32.86
N GLY A 75 -25.59 19.21 31.94
CA GLY A 75 -24.71 20.37 32.08
C GLY A 75 -23.36 20.12 32.76
N ALA A 76 -23.01 18.86 33.05
CA ALA A 76 -21.69 18.55 33.60
C ALA A 76 -20.58 18.79 32.57
N ASP A 77 -19.47 19.39 33.01
CA ASP A 77 -18.26 19.49 32.21
C ASP A 77 -17.49 18.15 32.17
N VAL A 78 -16.53 18.05 31.25
CA VAL A 78 -15.73 16.82 31.03
C VAL A 78 -14.92 16.45 32.28
N SER A 79 -14.42 17.45 33.00
CA SER A 79 -13.62 17.27 34.21
C SER A 79 -14.45 16.67 35.36
N ALA A 80 -15.68 17.12 35.51
CA ALA A 80 -16.65 16.60 36.48
C ALA A 80 -17.00 15.14 36.17
N ILE A 81 -17.29 14.82 34.90
CA ILE A 81 -17.54 13.44 34.47
C ILE A 81 -16.31 12.55 34.74
N ALA A 82 -15.12 13.02 34.39
CA ALA A 82 -13.86 12.30 34.63
C ALA A 82 -13.64 11.96 36.12
N ARG A 83 -13.88 12.93 37.01
CA ARG A 83 -13.83 12.73 38.47
C ARG A 83 -14.87 11.72 38.96
N SER A 84 -16.10 11.79 38.47
CA SER A 84 -17.20 10.89 38.87
C SER A 84 -16.92 9.42 38.53
N PHE A 85 -16.29 9.15 37.40
CA PHE A 85 -16.01 7.78 36.94
C PHE A 85 -14.56 7.32 37.20
N GLY A 86 -13.69 8.19 37.74
CA GLY A 86 -12.28 7.89 37.96
C GLY A 86 -11.52 7.58 36.67
N LYS A 87 -11.87 8.24 35.57
CA LYS A 87 -11.22 8.11 34.25
C LYS A 87 -10.51 9.42 33.88
N THR A 88 -9.68 9.40 32.85
CA THR A 88 -9.03 10.62 32.33
C THR A 88 -10.00 11.43 31.47
N GLU A 89 -9.80 12.74 31.37
CA GLU A 89 -10.62 13.59 30.49
C GLU A 89 -10.56 13.12 29.02
N ALA A 90 -9.40 12.67 28.55
CA ALA A 90 -9.23 12.07 27.22
C ALA A 90 -10.05 10.78 27.01
N HIS A 91 -10.29 9.99 28.07
CA HIS A 91 -11.21 8.86 28.00
C HIS A 91 -12.67 9.33 27.89
N VAL A 92 -13.04 10.36 28.66
CA VAL A 92 -14.38 10.94 28.63
C VAL A 92 -14.70 11.56 27.27
N TYR A 93 -13.79 12.33 26.67
CA TYR A 93 -13.96 12.90 25.33
C TYR A 93 -14.26 11.81 24.28
N ARG A 94 -13.47 10.73 24.27
CA ARG A 94 -13.64 9.60 23.33
C ARG A 94 -14.97 8.86 23.52
N ARG A 95 -15.54 8.87 24.72
CA ARG A 95 -16.82 8.23 25.02
C ARG A 95 -18.00 9.14 24.69
N LEU A 96 -17.89 10.44 24.98
CA LEU A 96 -18.88 11.45 24.59
C LEU A 96 -19.03 11.54 23.07
N ALA A 97 -17.94 11.36 22.33
CA ALA A 97 -17.95 11.24 20.87
C ALA A 97 -18.90 10.15 20.34
N LEU A 98 -19.13 9.08 21.12
CA LEU A 98 -20.02 7.97 20.77
C LEU A 98 -21.44 8.16 21.33
N ALA A 99 -21.66 9.14 22.21
CA ALA A 99 -22.95 9.32 22.88
C ALA A 99 -24.06 9.80 21.94
N ALA A 100 -23.68 10.41 20.80
CA ALA A 100 -24.61 10.83 19.76
C ALA A 100 -25.05 9.70 18.80
N LEU A 101 -24.49 8.49 18.93
CA LEU A 101 -24.89 7.36 18.09
C LEU A 101 -26.35 6.96 18.35
N PRO A 102 -27.08 6.49 17.31
CA PRO A 102 -28.44 5.99 17.47
C PRO A 102 -28.53 4.90 18.54
N ALA A 103 -29.61 4.91 19.32
CA ALA A 103 -29.81 3.95 20.41
C ALA A 103 -29.61 2.47 19.99
N PRO A 104 -30.07 2.01 18.81
CA PRO A 104 -29.84 0.65 18.34
C PRO A 104 -28.36 0.27 18.17
N VAL A 105 -27.49 1.22 17.82
CA VAL A 105 -26.03 0.99 17.71
C VAL A 105 -25.45 0.75 19.09
N LEU A 106 -25.84 1.56 20.08
CA LEU A 106 -25.39 1.39 21.47
C LEU A 106 -25.97 0.12 22.11
N ASP A 107 -27.17 -0.31 21.73
CA ASP A 107 -27.75 -1.58 22.16
C ASP A 107 -27.00 -2.78 21.57
N ALA A 108 -26.65 -2.74 20.28
CA ALA A 108 -25.84 -3.77 19.66
C ALA A 108 -24.44 -3.87 20.30
N LEU A 109 -23.83 -2.73 20.64
CA LEU A 109 -22.57 -2.69 21.39
C LEU A 109 -22.72 -3.31 22.78
N LYS A 110 -23.83 -3.01 23.48
CA LYS A 110 -24.12 -3.58 24.80
C LYS A 110 -24.31 -5.09 24.74
N ALA A 111 -24.99 -5.58 23.71
CA ALA A 111 -25.23 -7.00 23.48
C ALA A 111 -23.98 -7.76 23.01
N GLY A 112 -22.87 -7.06 22.72
CA GLY A 112 -21.65 -7.66 22.16
C GLY A 112 -21.79 -8.09 20.70
N GLU A 113 -22.84 -7.63 20.00
CA GLU A 113 -23.10 -7.93 18.59
C GLU A 113 -22.20 -7.12 17.65
N ILE A 114 -21.65 -6.00 18.14
CA ILE A 114 -20.62 -5.22 17.47
C ILE A 114 -19.52 -4.85 18.47
N SER A 115 -18.29 -4.69 17.99
CA SER A 115 -17.18 -4.23 18.82
C SER A 115 -17.23 -2.72 19.05
N LEU A 116 -16.48 -2.23 20.04
CA LEU A 116 -16.30 -0.78 20.24
C LEU A 116 -15.65 -0.10 19.01
N GLY A 117 -14.78 -0.81 18.29
CA GLY A 117 -14.18 -0.32 17.06
C GLY A 117 -15.23 -0.10 15.96
N MET A 118 -16.10 -1.09 15.76
CA MET A 118 -17.23 -0.98 14.84
C MET A 118 -18.18 0.16 15.24
N ALA A 119 -18.46 0.34 16.54
CA ALA A 119 -19.27 1.45 17.01
C ALA A 119 -18.66 2.82 16.67
N LYS A 120 -17.34 2.98 16.74
CA LYS A 120 -16.66 4.21 16.28
C LYS A 120 -16.84 4.44 14.78
N ALA A 121 -16.81 3.38 13.97
CA ALA A 121 -17.02 3.51 12.53
C ALA A 121 -18.38 4.14 12.18
N PHE A 122 -19.41 3.93 13.01
CA PHE A 122 -20.73 4.54 12.81
C PHE A 122 -20.75 6.06 13.04
N THR A 123 -19.74 6.69 13.64
CA THR A 123 -19.73 8.15 13.83
C THR A 123 -19.43 8.93 12.55
N VAL A 124 -19.11 8.27 11.43
CA VAL A 124 -18.85 8.95 10.15
C VAL A 124 -20.12 9.34 9.40
N SER A 125 -21.29 8.82 9.81
CA SER A 125 -22.58 9.14 9.19
C SER A 125 -23.50 9.86 10.16
N GLN A 126 -24.28 10.80 9.61
CA GLN A 126 -25.40 11.46 10.29
C GLN A 126 -26.77 10.95 9.80
N ASP A 127 -26.79 10.08 8.78
CA ASP A 127 -28.02 9.47 8.28
C ASP A 127 -28.36 8.25 9.15
N GLU A 128 -29.37 8.43 10.02
CA GLU A 128 -29.85 7.37 10.89
C GLU A 128 -30.43 6.18 10.11
N SER A 129 -31.13 6.42 9.01
CA SER A 129 -31.73 5.34 8.20
C SER A 129 -30.65 4.46 7.61
N LEU A 130 -29.63 5.06 6.97
CA LEU A 130 -28.49 4.32 6.42
C LEU A 130 -27.71 3.61 7.53
N THR A 131 -27.50 4.28 8.66
CA THR A 131 -26.82 3.72 9.84
C THR A 131 -27.49 2.44 10.32
N LEU A 132 -28.82 2.42 10.40
CA LEU A 132 -29.57 1.24 10.84
C LEU A 132 -29.55 0.12 9.80
N THR A 133 -29.58 0.44 8.51
CA THR A 133 -29.41 -0.55 7.43
C THR A 133 -28.04 -1.23 7.53
N VAL A 134 -26.96 -0.44 7.61
CA VAL A 134 -25.59 -0.98 7.73
C VAL A 134 -25.43 -1.77 9.03
N LEU A 135 -26.00 -1.29 10.15
CA LEU A 135 -26.00 -2.02 11.41
C LEU A 135 -26.62 -3.42 11.25
N ALA A 136 -27.79 -3.52 10.62
CA ALA A 136 -28.46 -4.80 10.42
C ALA A 136 -27.61 -5.80 9.62
N GLU A 137 -26.78 -5.33 8.69
CA GLU A 137 -25.89 -6.17 7.89
C GLU A 137 -24.65 -6.67 8.63
N VAL A 138 -24.13 -5.89 9.57
CA VAL A 138 -22.87 -6.18 10.28
C VAL A 138 -23.05 -6.78 11.66
N LYS A 139 -24.25 -6.70 12.24
CA LYS A 139 -24.57 -7.29 13.55
C LYS A 139 -24.21 -8.77 13.62
N GLY A 140 -23.44 -9.14 14.64
CA GLY A 140 -23.01 -10.52 14.90
C GLY A 140 -21.95 -11.05 13.92
N ARG A 141 -21.39 -10.18 13.07
CA ARG A 141 -20.36 -10.52 12.10
C ARG A 141 -19.08 -9.76 12.41
N ASP A 142 -17.94 -10.40 12.14
CA ASP A 142 -16.65 -9.74 12.21
C ASP A 142 -16.39 -8.99 10.90
N VAL A 143 -16.66 -7.68 10.91
CA VAL A 143 -16.52 -6.79 9.75
C VAL A 143 -15.52 -5.69 10.11
N SER A 144 -14.58 -5.40 9.20
CA SER A 144 -13.59 -4.36 9.42
C SER A 144 -14.23 -2.97 9.52
N GLU A 145 -13.66 -2.10 10.36
CA GLU A 145 -14.11 -0.70 10.51
C GLU A 145 -14.09 0.05 9.17
N HIS A 146 -13.11 -0.23 8.31
CA HIS A 146 -13.01 0.36 6.98
C HIS A 146 -14.23 0.03 6.12
N ARG A 147 -14.68 -1.23 6.12
CA ARG A 147 -15.85 -1.66 5.34
C ARG A 147 -17.14 -1.04 5.86
N ILE A 148 -17.27 -0.85 7.17
CA ILE A 148 -18.41 -0.15 7.77
C ILE A 148 -18.43 1.32 7.31
N LYS A 149 -17.29 2.02 7.39
CA LYS A 149 -17.17 3.42 6.93
C LYS A 149 -17.51 3.56 5.44
N GLN A 150 -17.02 2.64 4.60
CA GLN A 150 -17.33 2.62 3.16
C GLN A 150 -18.83 2.41 2.90
N ALA A 151 -19.49 1.51 3.63
CA ALA A 151 -20.93 1.30 3.50
C ALA A 151 -21.76 2.51 3.97
N LEU A 152 -21.26 3.27 4.95
CA LEU A 152 -21.88 4.48 5.46
C LEU A 152 -21.62 5.72 4.60
N GLN A 153 -20.59 5.70 3.76
CA GLN A 153 -20.19 6.80 2.88
C GLN A 153 -19.82 6.28 1.48
N PRO A 154 -20.77 5.65 0.75
CA PRO A 154 -20.45 4.93 -0.50
C PRO A 154 -20.00 5.84 -1.64
N ALA A 155 -20.44 7.10 -1.64
CA ALA A 155 -20.04 8.10 -2.62
C ALA A 155 -18.77 8.87 -2.21
N ALA A 156 -18.29 8.70 -0.98
CA ALA A 156 -17.16 9.47 -0.50
C ALA A 156 -15.83 8.92 -1.01
N VAL A 157 -14.93 9.85 -1.36
CA VAL A 157 -13.57 9.56 -1.80
C VAL A 157 -12.62 9.77 -0.63
N SER A 158 -11.72 8.83 -0.39
CA SER A 158 -10.68 8.99 0.63
C SER A 158 -9.70 10.08 0.25
N ALA A 159 -9.21 10.87 1.21
CA ALA A 159 -8.09 11.78 1.00
C ALA A 159 -6.78 11.08 0.57
N THR A 160 -6.70 9.75 0.74
CA THR A 160 -5.59 8.95 0.22
C THR A 160 -5.74 8.57 -1.26
N ASP A 161 -6.89 8.84 -1.89
CA ASP A 161 -7.08 8.68 -3.33
C ASP A 161 -6.07 9.56 -4.07
N ARG A 162 -5.45 9.03 -5.13
CA ARG A 162 -4.45 9.76 -5.92
C ARG A 162 -4.98 11.09 -6.45
N ARG A 163 -6.28 11.17 -6.76
CA ARG A 163 -6.93 12.40 -7.24
C ARG A 163 -6.98 13.44 -6.13
N ALA A 164 -7.38 13.05 -4.93
CA ALA A 164 -7.41 13.92 -3.76
C ALA A 164 -5.99 14.41 -3.37
N ARG A 165 -4.99 13.53 -3.45
CA ARG A 165 -3.57 13.90 -3.21
C ARG A 165 -3.04 14.87 -4.26
N PHE A 166 -3.36 14.64 -5.54
CA PHE A 166 -2.88 15.47 -6.63
C PHE A 166 -3.55 16.84 -6.66
N VAL A 167 -4.87 16.91 -6.46
CA VAL A 167 -5.61 18.17 -6.36
C VAL A 167 -5.25 18.91 -5.07
N GLY A 168 -5.13 18.19 -3.96
CA GLY A 168 -4.92 18.74 -2.62
C GLY A 168 -6.25 19.13 -1.95
N LEU A 169 -6.31 18.98 -0.62
CA LEU A 169 -7.53 19.24 0.15
C LEU A 169 -7.91 20.73 0.13
N ASP A 170 -6.93 21.64 0.25
CA ASP A 170 -7.19 23.08 0.27
C ASP A 170 -7.79 23.57 -1.05
N ALA A 171 -7.32 23.04 -2.19
CA ALA A 171 -7.85 23.38 -3.51
C ALA A 171 -9.28 22.85 -3.70
N TYR A 172 -9.54 21.64 -3.20
CA TYR A 172 -10.88 21.03 -3.21
C TYR A 172 -11.88 21.83 -2.36
N GLU A 173 -11.51 22.22 -1.14
CA GLU A 173 -12.34 23.05 -0.26
C GLU A 173 -12.54 24.45 -0.86
N ALA A 174 -11.51 25.05 -1.45
CA ALA A 174 -11.61 26.35 -2.12
C ALA A 174 -12.57 26.34 -3.33
N ALA A 175 -12.69 25.19 -4.01
CA ALA A 175 -13.66 24.97 -5.07
C ALA A 175 -15.08 24.68 -4.58
N GLY A 176 -15.31 24.71 -3.26
CA GLY A 176 -16.60 24.47 -2.62
C GLY A 176 -16.89 23.01 -2.27
N GLY A 177 -15.90 22.13 -2.38
CA GLY A 177 -16.03 20.72 -2.03
C GLY A 177 -16.21 20.50 -0.53
N SER A 178 -17.05 19.54 -0.17
CA SER A 178 -17.34 19.19 1.22
C SER A 178 -16.52 17.99 1.70
N LEU A 179 -15.96 18.09 2.90
CA LEU A 179 -15.21 17.00 3.53
C LEU A 179 -15.68 16.72 4.96
N THR A 180 -15.43 15.50 5.42
CA THR A 180 -15.64 15.07 6.80
C THR A 180 -14.37 14.43 7.33
N ARG A 181 -13.95 14.89 8.51
CA ARG A 181 -12.80 14.32 9.23
C ARG A 181 -13.32 13.30 10.23
N ASP A 182 -12.70 12.13 10.24
CA ASP A 182 -13.01 11.10 11.23
C ASP A 182 -12.61 11.60 12.63
N LEU A 183 -13.47 11.36 13.61
CA LEU A 183 -13.26 11.77 14.99
C LEU A 183 -12.23 10.90 15.74
N PHE A 184 -11.97 9.69 15.23
CA PHE A 184 -11.10 8.70 15.87
C PHE A 184 -9.85 8.35 15.06
N SER A 185 -9.67 8.94 13.88
CA SER A 185 -8.49 8.72 13.03
C SER A 185 -8.17 9.96 12.18
N ASP A 186 -6.99 9.99 11.57
CA ASP A 186 -6.59 11.06 10.64
C ASP A 186 -7.24 10.91 9.25
N ALA A 187 -8.22 10.00 9.10
CA ALA A 187 -8.91 9.78 7.85
C ALA A 187 -9.83 10.96 7.51
N VAL A 188 -9.80 11.35 6.23
CA VAL A 188 -10.66 12.40 5.68
C VAL A 188 -11.40 11.84 4.48
N ALA A 189 -12.71 12.08 4.45
CA ALA A 189 -13.62 11.67 3.39
C ALA A 189 -14.14 12.91 2.64
N LEU A 190 -14.03 12.91 1.32
CA LEU A 190 -14.50 13.95 0.41
C LEU A 190 -15.84 13.49 -0.19
N HIS A 191 -16.88 14.32 -0.20
CA HIS A 191 -18.24 13.87 -0.57
C HIS A 191 -18.64 14.18 -2.01
N ASP A 192 -17.98 15.15 -2.65
CA ASP A 192 -18.27 15.56 -4.03
C ASP A 192 -17.24 14.95 -4.99
N ALA A 193 -17.49 13.71 -5.41
CA ALA A 193 -16.58 12.94 -6.27
C ALA A 193 -16.46 13.50 -7.70
N ASP A 194 -17.56 14.05 -8.24
CA ASP A 194 -17.58 14.64 -9.58
C ASP A 194 -16.74 15.94 -9.60
N LEU A 195 -16.90 16.81 -8.60
CA LEU A 195 -16.07 18.00 -8.45
C LEU A 195 -14.58 17.64 -8.34
N LEU A 196 -14.25 16.60 -7.56
CA LEU A 196 -12.87 16.12 -7.46
C LEU A 196 -12.34 15.64 -8.82
N GLN A 197 -13.17 14.93 -9.59
CA GLN A 197 -12.80 14.45 -10.92
C GLN A 197 -12.59 15.59 -11.91
N ASP A 198 -13.42 16.63 -11.86
CA ASP A 198 -13.30 17.82 -12.70
C ASP A 198 -12.00 18.58 -12.40
N LEU A 199 -11.74 18.89 -11.12
CA LEU A 199 -10.51 19.54 -10.68
C LEU A 199 -9.27 18.72 -11.01
N PHE A 200 -9.35 17.41 -10.86
CA PHE A 200 -8.27 16.50 -11.22
C PHE A 200 -7.95 16.58 -12.72
N THR A 201 -8.99 16.53 -13.55
CA THR A 201 -8.86 16.56 -15.02
C THR A 201 -8.34 17.91 -15.50
N GLU A 202 -8.89 19.02 -14.98
CA GLU A 202 -8.43 20.38 -15.30
C GLU A 202 -6.94 20.56 -14.96
N ARG A 203 -6.55 20.19 -13.73
CA ARG A 203 -5.16 20.33 -13.29
C ARG A 203 -4.22 19.44 -14.09
N LEU A 204 -4.62 18.21 -14.40
CA LEU A 204 -3.80 17.29 -15.17
C LEU A 204 -3.62 17.74 -16.62
N ASN A 205 -4.67 18.29 -17.24
CA ASN A 205 -4.59 18.91 -18.56
C ASN A 205 -3.67 20.13 -18.55
N ALA A 206 -3.73 20.97 -17.52
CA ALA A 206 -2.82 22.11 -17.39
C ALA A 206 -1.35 21.69 -17.29
N GLU A 207 -1.04 20.58 -16.60
CA GLU A 207 0.32 20.03 -16.58
C GLU A 207 0.75 19.46 -17.94
N ALA A 208 -0.17 18.81 -18.67
CA ALA A 208 0.11 18.34 -20.01
C ALA A 208 0.34 19.50 -20.99
N GLU A 209 -0.42 20.58 -20.92
CA GLU A 209 -0.24 21.77 -21.76
C GLU A 209 1.13 22.42 -21.56
N LYS A 210 1.62 22.50 -20.32
CA LYS A 210 2.99 22.98 -20.04
C LYS A 210 4.05 22.11 -20.73
N LEU A 211 3.85 20.79 -20.75
CA LEU A 211 4.76 19.87 -21.40
C LEU A 211 4.66 19.93 -22.93
N ALA A 212 3.45 20.10 -23.47
CA ALA A 212 3.20 20.27 -24.90
C ALA A 212 3.88 21.52 -25.48
N ALA A 213 4.24 22.52 -24.66
CA ALA A 213 5.00 23.67 -25.14
C ALA A 213 6.39 23.31 -25.69
N GLY A 214 6.96 22.18 -25.27
CA GLY A 214 8.30 21.72 -25.69
C GLY A 214 8.30 20.42 -26.50
N TRP A 215 7.14 19.87 -26.85
CA TRP A 215 6.98 18.58 -27.51
C TRP A 215 5.80 18.61 -28.48
N LYS A 216 5.82 17.77 -29.53
CA LYS A 216 4.74 17.73 -30.52
C LYS A 216 3.36 17.53 -29.89
N TRP A 217 3.29 16.70 -28.86
CA TRP A 217 2.07 16.43 -28.12
C TRP A 217 2.38 16.06 -26.67
N ALA A 218 1.42 16.32 -25.79
CA ALA A 218 1.35 15.73 -24.47
C ALA A 218 -0.10 15.30 -24.23
N GLU A 219 -0.33 14.01 -23.98
CA GLU A 219 -1.67 13.46 -23.83
C GLU A 219 -1.87 12.99 -22.40
N VAL A 220 -3.02 13.32 -21.83
CA VAL A 220 -3.39 12.88 -20.49
C VAL A 220 -3.98 11.49 -20.54
N THR A 221 -3.55 10.62 -19.64
CA THR A 221 -4.18 9.32 -19.38
C THR A 221 -4.88 9.35 -18.03
N ALA A 222 -6.14 8.91 -18.00
CA ALA A 222 -6.90 8.83 -16.76
C ALA A 222 -6.37 7.73 -15.83
N ASP A 223 -5.78 6.66 -16.38
CA ASP A 223 -5.22 5.55 -15.60
C ASP A 223 -3.99 5.95 -14.76
N GLU A 224 -3.62 5.11 -13.79
CA GLU A 224 -2.47 5.36 -12.91
C GLU A 224 -1.12 4.97 -13.52
N TYR A 225 -1.13 4.34 -14.70
CA TYR A 225 0.02 4.02 -15.52
C TYR A 225 -0.39 3.89 -16.98
N VAL A 226 0.58 3.98 -17.89
CA VAL A 226 0.36 3.70 -19.31
C VAL A 226 0.58 2.21 -19.57
N SER A 227 -0.45 1.52 -20.03
CA SER A 227 -0.39 0.07 -20.24
C SER A 227 0.51 -0.31 -21.41
N TYR A 228 1.08 -1.53 -21.33
CA TYR A 228 1.95 -2.05 -22.39
C TYR A 228 1.26 -2.10 -23.77
N SER A 229 -0.04 -2.40 -23.82
CA SER A 229 -0.85 -2.41 -25.04
C SER A 229 -0.94 -1.05 -25.75
N VAL A 230 -0.70 0.05 -25.03
CA VAL A 230 -0.58 1.38 -25.61
C VAL A 230 0.86 1.59 -26.09
N THR A 231 1.85 1.32 -25.23
CA THR A 231 3.26 1.60 -25.54
C THR A 231 3.87 0.70 -26.62
N GLU A 232 3.36 -0.52 -26.81
CA GLU A 232 3.88 -1.46 -27.83
C GLU A 232 3.68 -0.95 -29.27
N LYS A 233 2.73 -0.04 -29.48
CA LYS A 233 2.41 0.58 -30.78
C LYS A 233 3.18 1.88 -31.01
N LEU A 234 4.04 2.25 -30.08
CA LEU A 234 4.76 3.52 -30.08
C LEU A 234 6.25 3.24 -30.15
N ALA A 235 6.98 4.11 -30.82
CA ALA A 235 8.44 4.02 -30.84
C ALA A 235 9.03 4.93 -29.75
N ARG A 236 9.86 4.34 -28.89
CA ARG A 236 10.61 5.07 -27.84
C ARG A 236 11.72 5.90 -28.48
N LEU A 237 11.88 7.15 -28.06
CA LEU A 237 13.09 7.91 -28.33
C LEU A 237 14.02 7.93 -27.12
N TYR A 238 15.32 8.02 -27.41
CA TYR A 238 16.37 8.18 -26.42
C TYR A 238 17.07 9.53 -26.65
N PRO A 239 17.54 10.19 -25.58
CA PRO A 239 18.29 11.43 -25.72
C PRO A 239 19.58 11.18 -26.48
N VAL A 240 20.09 12.22 -27.15
CA VAL A 240 21.41 12.17 -27.77
C VAL A 240 22.43 12.46 -26.67
N GLU A 241 23.22 11.45 -26.32
CA GLU A 241 24.29 11.58 -25.31
C GLU A 241 25.27 12.68 -25.71
N GLY A 242 25.60 13.55 -24.77
CA GLY A 242 26.65 14.55 -24.95
C GLY A 242 28.02 13.90 -24.84
N VAL A 243 28.97 14.39 -25.65
CA VAL A 243 30.37 13.96 -25.55
C VAL A 243 31.11 14.95 -24.67
N LEU A 244 31.63 14.47 -23.54
CA LEU A 244 32.54 15.25 -22.70
C LEU A 244 33.83 15.55 -23.48
N THR A 245 34.34 16.76 -23.34
CA THR A 245 35.72 17.07 -23.79
C THR A 245 36.73 16.29 -22.94
N GLU A 246 37.97 16.14 -23.45
CA GLU A 246 39.04 15.43 -22.73
C GLU A 246 39.27 16.00 -21.32
N GLU A 247 39.31 17.33 -21.19
CA GLU A 247 39.42 18.02 -19.89
C GLU A 247 38.22 17.76 -18.97
N GLN A 248 37.00 17.70 -19.51
CA GLN A 248 35.80 17.42 -18.74
C GLN A 248 35.70 15.96 -18.31
N ALA A 249 36.20 15.02 -19.13
CA ALA A 249 36.25 13.60 -18.81
C ALA A 249 37.26 13.34 -17.69
N GLU A 250 38.46 13.93 -17.76
CA GLU A 250 39.45 13.86 -16.66
C GLU A 250 38.88 14.45 -15.37
N ARG A 251 38.21 15.60 -15.48
CA ARG A 251 37.57 16.25 -14.34
C ARG A 251 36.42 15.42 -13.75
N TYR A 252 35.63 14.77 -14.60
CA TYR A 252 34.58 13.85 -14.17
C TYR A 252 35.15 12.67 -13.40
N ASP A 253 36.23 12.04 -13.89
CA ASP A 253 36.87 10.90 -13.23
C ASP A 253 37.43 11.30 -11.86
N GLU A 254 38.08 12.47 -11.75
CA GLU A 254 38.54 13.01 -10.46
C GLU A 254 37.40 13.21 -9.46
N LEU A 255 36.29 13.82 -9.91
CA LEU A 255 35.14 14.10 -9.05
C LEU A 255 34.39 12.82 -8.65
N ALA A 256 34.30 11.83 -9.54
CA ALA A 256 33.67 10.54 -9.28
C ALA A 256 34.47 9.71 -8.25
N GLU A 257 35.80 9.75 -8.29
CA GLU A 257 36.66 9.14 -7.28
C GLU A 257 36.50 9.82 -5.91
N LEU A 258 36.45 11.16 -5.88
CA LEU A 258 36.17 11.92 -4.66
C LEU A 258 34.78 11.64 -4.09
N ALA A 259 33.76 11.49 -4.94
CA ALA A 259 32.40 11.11 -4.54
C ALA A 259 32.38 9.71 -3.92
N SER A 260 33.07 8.74 -4.56
CA SER A 260 33.18 7.37 -4.08
C SER A 260 33.92 7.26 -2.75
N ALA A 261 34.85 8.19 -2.50
CA ALA A 261 35.58 8.31 -1.24
C ALA A 261 34.84 9.14 -0.16
N ASP A 262 33.61 9.60 -0.42
CA ASP A 262 32.83 10.49 0.47
C ASP A 262 33.61 11.76 0.86
N ALA A 263 34.46 12.24 -0.05
CA ALA A 263 35.38 13.36 0.11
C ALA A 263 35.02 14.56 -0.77
N LEU A 264 33.85 14.51 -1.42
CA LEU A 264 33.34 15.55 -2.30
C LEU A 264 32.60 16.63 -1.49
N ASP A 265 32.88 17.89 -1.77
CA ASP A 265 32.14 19.01 -1.20
C ASP A 265 30.91 19.37 -2.05
N GLU A 266 30.05 20.26 -1.54
CA GLU A 266 28.82 20.69 -2.27
C GLU A 266 29.13 21.28 -3.65
N ALA A 267 30.28 21.95 -3.81
CA ALA A 267 30.69 22.53 -5.08
C ALA A 267 31.11 21.45 -6.08
N GLY A 268 31.89 20.47 -5.63
CA GLY A 268 32.28 19.30 -6.43
C GLY A 268 31.08 18.43 -6.80
N GLN A 269 30.08 18.29 -5.92
CA GLN A 269 28.84 17.57 -6.25
C GLN A 269 28.06 18.29 -7.35
N ALA A 270 27.92 19.62 -7.27
CA ALA A 270 27.26 20.39 -8.31
C ALA A 270 28.00 20.34 -9.66
N GLU A 271 29.34 20.32 -9.64
CA GLU A 271 30.17 20.16 -10.84
C GLU A 271 30.02 18.76 -11.45
N LEU A 272 30.06 17.72 -10.60
CA LEU A 272 29.83 16.33 -11.03
C LEU A 272 28.44 16.19 -11.66
N ASP A 273 27.39 16.69 -11.00
CA ASP A 273 26.02 16.66 -11.50
C ASP A 273 25.87 17.37 -12.87
N ALA A 274 26.60 18.48 -13.07
CA ALA A 274 26.61 19.21 -14.34
C ALA A 274 27.29 18.42 -15.46
N LEU A 275 28.41 17.74 -15.18
CA LEU A 275 29.08 16.86 -16.13
C LEU A 275 28.21 15.63 -16.44
N ASP A 276 27.56 15.07 -15.42
CA ASP A 276 26.62 13.96 -15.53
C ASP A 276 25.42 14.31 -16.43
N LEU A 277 24.95 15.56 -16.37
CA LEU A 277 23.89 16.07 -17.23
C LEU A 277 24.32 16.13 -18.70
N ILE A 278 25.59 16.49 -18.97
CA ILE A 278 26.14 16.49 -20.33
C ILE A 278 26.15 15.06 -20.87
N THR A 279 26.65 14.10 -20.10
CA THR A 279 26.70 12.69 -20.50
C THR A 279 25.32 12.08 -20.72
N LYS A 280 24.34 12.39 -19.84
CA LYS A 280 22.93 11.96 -19.99
C LYS A 280 22.29 12.46 -21.28
N GLY A 281 22.81 13.55 -21.84
CA GLY A 281 22.36 14.11 -23.10
C GLY A 281 21.01 14.82 -22.99
N ASP A 282 20.54 15.32 -24.13
CA ASP A 282 19.21 15.91 -24.23
C ASP A 282 18.54 15.54 -25.56
N PHE A 283 17.25 15.79 -25.65
CA PHE A 283 16.48 15.62 -26.86
C PHE A 283 16.64 16.82 -27.79
N THR A 284 16.98 16.54 -29.05
CA THR A 284 17.11 17.57 -30.08
C THR A 284 15.75 18.16 -30.44
N ASP A 285 15.74 19.36 -31.03
CA ASP A 285 14.51 19.99 -31.53
C ASP A 285 13.78 19.10 -32.55
N ALA A 286 14.53 18.35 -33.36
CA ALA A 286 13.97 17.36 -34.29
C ALA A 286 13.25 16.21 -33.55
N GLN A 287 13.82 15.71 -32.44
CA GLN A 287 13.18 14.70 -31.60
C GLN A 287 11.91 15.23 -30.93
N ARG A 288 11.98 16.45 -30.40
CA ARG A 288 10.84 17.14 -29.78
C ARG A 288 9.70 17.40 -30.76
N ALA A 289 10.02 17.68 -32.02
CA ALA A 289 9.05 17.96 -33.08
C ALA A 289 8.25 16.74 -33.57
N VAL A 290 8.67 15.51 -33.25
CA VAL A 290 8.02 14.26 -33.71
C VAL A 290 7.51 13.37 -32.57
N ALA A 291 7.91 13.65 -31.32
CA ALA A 291 7.55 12.84 -30.17
C ALA A 291 6.76 13.63 -29.13
N GLY A 292 6.18 12.88 -28.19
CA GLY A 292 5.42 13.43 -27.09
C GLY A 292 5.36 12.49 -25.89
N TYR A 293 4.60 12.90 -24.88
CA TYR A 293 4.50 12.17 -23.62
C TYR A 293 3.06 11.87 -23.26
N TYR A 294 2.88 10.72 -22.61
CA TYR A 294 1.70 10.50 -21.80
C TYR A 294 1.94 11.04 -20.40
N VAL A 295 1.02 11.88 -19.94
CA VAL A 295 1.02 12.46 -18.60
C VAL A 295 -0.05 11.76 -17.78
N TYR A 296 0.34 11.23 -16.62
CA TYR A 296 -0.58 10.54 -15.73
C TYR A 296 -0.23 10.83 -14.28
N VAL A 297 -1.15 10.52 -13.37
CA VAL A 297 -0.93 10.64 -11.93
C VAL A 297 -0.81 9.25 -11.34
N SER A 298 0.34 8.97 -10.73
CA SER A 298 0.61 7.71 -10.05
C SER A 298 -0.29 7.51 -8.82
N HIS A 299 -0.24 6.32 -8.25
CA HIS A 299 -0.94 6.01 -6.99
C HIS A 299 -0.58 6.95 -5.81
N SER A 300 0.63 7.52 -5.81
CA SER A 300 1.05 8.48 -4.78
C SER A 300 0.49 9.89 -4.97
N GLY A 301 -0.22 10.18 -6.08
CA GLY A 301 -0.71 11.52 -6.40
C GLY A 301 0.33 12.43 -7.04
N THR A 302 1.45 11.87 -7.53
CA THR A 302 2.49 12.61 -8.23
C THR A 302 2.31 12.50 -9.74
N VAL A 303 2.57 13.59 -10.47
CA VAL A 303 2.61 13.57 -11.94
C VAL A 303 3.78 12.71 -12.39
N GLN A 304 3.52 11.85 -13.37
CA GLN A 304 4.50 10.98 -14.00
C GLN A 304 4.40 11.14 -15.51
N LEU A 305 5.53 10.96 -16.17
CA LEU A 305 5.67 11.07 -17.60
C LEU A 305 6.07 9.72 -18.18
N SER A 306 5.32 9.22 -19.15
CA SER A 306 5.70 8.07 -19.96
C SER A 306 6.08 8.57 -21.35
N GLY A 307 7.35 8.42 -21.70
CA GLY A 307 7.88 8.86 -23.00
C GLY A 307 9.37 9.20 -22.94
N PRO A 308 9.88 9.87 -23.98
CA PRO A 308 9.15 10.35 -25.15
C PRO A 308 8.81 9.22 -26.14
N TRP A 309 7.63 9.34 -26.75
CA TRP A 309 7.05 8.38 -27.68
C TRP A 309 6.74 9.02 -29.03
N VAL A 310 7.03 8.31 -30.11
CA VAL A 310 6.58 8.63 -31.48
C VAL A 310 5.37 7.79 -31.82
N ARG A 311 4.29 8.45 -32.24
CA ARG A 311 3.04 7.80 -32.69
C ARG A 311 3.24 7.19 -34.07
N ALA A 312 2.41 6.20 -34.41
CA ALA A 312 2.46 5.55 -35.71
C ALA A 312 2.33 6.54 -36.89
N GLU A 313 1.48 7.57 -36.76
CA GLU A 313 1.29 8.63 -37.76
C GLU A 313 2.52 9.53 -37.96
N ASP A 314 3.36 9.67 -36.93
CA ASP A 314 4.53 10.55 -36.94
C ASP A 314 5.84 9.82 -37.28
N ARG A 315 5.76 8.50 -37.41
CA ARG A 315 6.92 7.63 -37.65
C ARG A 315 7.62 7.95 -38.97
N ALA A 316 6.87 8.26 -40.03
CA ALA A 316 7.43 8.64 -41.32
C ALA A 316 8.26 9.93 -41.22
N ALA A 317 7.73 10.96 -40.54
CA ALA A 317 8.43 12.21 -40.29
C ALA A 317 9.67 12.01 -39.39
N ALA A 318 9.59 11.10 -38.41
CA ALA A 318 10.71 10.78 -37.53
C ALA A 318 11.85 10.04 -38.26
N ILE A 319 11.54 9.22 -39.26
CA ILE A 319 12.54 8.55 -40.11
C ILE A 319 13.18 9.56 -41.07
N GLU A 320 12.38 10.45 -41.69
CA GLU A 320 12.89 11.50 -42.58
C GLU A 320 13.81 12.49 -41.84
N ALA A 321 13.50 12.79 -40.58
CA ALA A 321 14.32 13.64 -39.72
C ALA A 321 15.55 12.92 -39.13
N GLU A 322 15.82 11.67 -39.51
CA GLU A 322 16.91 10.82 -38.98
C GLU A 322 16.89 10.65 -37.45
N VAL A 323 15.75 10.89 -36.83
CA VAL A 323 15.52 10.77 -35.39
C VAL A 323 15.27 9.32 -34.97
N LEU A 324 14.62 8.55 -35.85
CA LEU A 324 14.26 7.17 -35.61
C LEU A 324 15.09 6.28 -36.52
N THR A 325 16.17 5.70 -35.98
CA THR A 325 17.17 4.94 -36.74
C THR A 325 17.21 3.45 -36.36
N GLY A 326 17.78 2.61 -37.22
CA GLY A 326 18.08 1.22 -36.92
C GLY A 326 16.83 0.35 -36.72
N HIS A 327 16.87 -0.59 -35.76
CA HIS A 327 15.75 -1.52 -35.51
C HIS A 327 14.46 -0.82 -35.08
N ALA A 328 14.54 0.34 -34.41
CA ALA A 328 13.36 1.15 -34.06
C ALA A 328 12.62 1.65 -35.32
N ALA A 329 13.35 1.97 -36.40
CA ALA A 329 12.81 2.41 -37.69
C ALA A 329 12.09 1.30 -38.47
N HIS A 330 12.25 0.04 -38.06
CA HIS A 330 11.68 -1.13 -38.72
C HIS A 330 10.84 -2.03 -37.78
N ALA A 331 10.52 -1.57 -36.57
CA ALA A 331 9.83 -2.34 -35.54
C ALA A 331 8.34 -2.62 -35.81
N ASP A 332 7.66 -1.86 -36.69
CA ASP A 332 6.30 -2.21 -37.10
C ASP A 332 6.33 -3.29 -38.18
N GLY A 333 5.73 -4.43 -37.86
CA GLY A 333 5.37 -5.51 -38.78
C GLY A 333 4.32 -5.13 -39.83
N GLY A 334 4.36 -3.90 -40.35
CA GLY A 334 3.65 -3.44 -41.54
C GLY A 334 4.67 -3.17 -42.66
N ASP A 335 4.75 -4.08 -43.62
CA ASP A 335 5.62 -4.03 -44.81
C ASP A 335 7.13 -3.87 -44.54
N ALA A 336 7.64 -4.50 -43.48
CA ALA A 336 8.98 -5.07 -43.61
C ALA A 336 8.93 -6.05 -44.78
N ALA A 337 9.70 -5.79 -45.85
CA ALA A 337 10.00 -6.81 -46.84
C ALA A 337 10.31 -8.10 -46.06
N PRO A 338 9.56 -9.19 -46.27
CA PRO A 338 9.50 -10.29 -45.33
C PRO A 338 10.92 -10.67 -44.98
N ALA A 339 11.28 -10.54 -43.70
CA ALA A 339 12.52 -11.09 -43.18
C ALA A 339 12.64 -12.48 -43.81
N PRO A 340 13.76 -12.79 -44.50
CA PRO A 340 13.83 -13.97 -45.34
C PRO A 340 13.32 -15.14 -44.51
N LYS A 341 12.19 -15.74 -44.96
CA LYS A 341 11.51 -16.79 -44.21
C LYS A 341 12.61 -17.74 -43.75
N SER A 342 12.68 -17.99 -42.44
CA SER A 342 13.64 -18.94 -41.91
C SER A 342 13.62 -20.17 -42.81
N PRO A 343 14.78 -20.67 -43.25
CA PRO A 343 14.82 -21.87 -44.10
C PRO A 343 14.24 -23.10 -43.38
N TYR A 344 13.91 -22.97 -42.09
CA TYR A 344 13.36 -24.00 -41.23
C TYR A 344 11.86 -23.79 -41.00
N SER A 345 11.09 -24.89 -40.99
CA SER A 345 9.67 -24.87 -40.63
C SER A 345 9.47 -24.50 -39.16
N GLY A 346 8.33 -23.89 -38.82
CA GLY A 346 8.02 -23.57 -37.41
C GLY A 346 8.01 -24.81 -36.51
N ALA A 347 7.53 -25.95 -37.02
CA ALA A 347 7.58 -27.23 -36.31
C ALA A 347 9.01 -27.68 -36.00
N LEU A 348 9.94 -27.50 -36.96
CA LEU A 348 11.36 -27.82 -36.74
C LEU A 348 11.99 -26.89 -35.70
N VAL A 349 11.67 -25.60 -35.75
CA VAL A 349 12.18 -24.62 -34.77
C VAL A 349 11.70 -24.96 -33.35
N GLU A 350 10.44 -25.34 -33.18
CA GLU A 350 9.91 -25.77 -31.88
C GLU A 350 10.54 -27.08 -31.40
N ASP A 351 10.72 -28.07 -32.28
CA ASP A 351 11.44 -29.30 -31.94
C ASP A 351 12.89 -29.02 -31.55
N MET A 352 13.59 -28.12 -32.25
CA MET A 352 14.96 -27.74 -31.89
C MET A 352 15.04 -27.03 -30.54
N LYS A 353 14.06 -26.18 -30.19
CA LYS A 353 13.97 -25.57 -28.87
C LYS A 353 13.74 -26.63 -27.78
N ALA A 354 12.85 -27.58 -28.03
CA ALA A 354 12.56 -28.67 -27.11
C ALA A 354 13.77 -29.59 -26.91
N ILE A 355 14.48 -29.95 -27.98
CA ILE A 355 15.73 -30.72 -27.94
C ILE A 355 16.81 -29.98 -27.15
N ARG A 356 17.02 -28.68 -27.44
CA ARG A 356 17.99 -27.85 -26.70
C ARG A 356 17.67 -27.81 -25.22
N LEU A 357 16.39 -27.60 -24.87
CA LEU A 357 15.96 -27.55 -23.48
C LEU A 357 16.16 -28.90 -22.78
N ALA A 358 15.75 -30.00 -23.40
CA ALA A 358 15.95 -31.34 -22.88
C ALA A 358 17.43 -31.66 -22.65
N ALA A 359 18.30 -31.34 -23.62
CA ALA A 359 19.74 -31.58 -23.50
C ALA A 359 20.38 -30.77 -22.36
N ILE A 360 19.99 -29.50 -22.20
CA ILE A 360 20.47 -28.66 -21.09
C ILE A 360 19.99 -29.23 -19.76
N GLN A 361 18.71 -29.59 -19.65
CA GLN A 361 18.16 -30.17 -18.43
C GLN A 361 18.82 -31.51 -18.07
N THR A 362 19.07 -32.39 -19.05
CA THR A 362 19.80 -33.64 -18.83
C THR A 362 21.21 -33.35 -18.31
N ALA A 363 21.94 -32.43 -18.94
CA ALA A 363 23.29 -32.07 -18.50
C ALA A 363 23.33 -31.41 -17.11
N LEU A 364 22.27 -30.69 -16.72
CA LEU A 364 22.15 -30.08 -15.39
C LEU A 364 21.85 -31.13 -14.31
N LEU A 365 21.13 -32.21 -14.63
CA LEU A 365 20.90 -33.32 -13.69
C LEU A 365 22.20 -34.01 -13.27
N ASP A 366 23.22 -34.00 -14.13
CA ASP A 366 24.55 -34.55 -13.82
C ASP A 366 25.41 -33.59 -12.98
N LYS A 367 24.95 -32.35 -12.74
CA LYS A 367 25.68 -31.30 -12.00
C LYS A 367 24.81 -30.68 -10.88
N PRO A 368 24.35 -31.49 -9.91
CA PRO A 368 23.43 -31.00 -8.87
C PRO A 368 24.02 -29.88 -8.02
N ASP A 369 25.31 -29.94 -7.68
CA ASP A 369 25.97 -28.91 -6.86
C ASP A 369 25.95 -27.53 -7.55
N MET A 370 26.21 -27.50 -8.86
CA MET A 370 26.13 -26.27 -9.66
C MET A 370 24.70 -25.71 -9.68
N VAL A 371 23.68 -26.56 -9.78
CA VAL A 371 22.27 -26.13 -9.73
C VAL A 371 21.93 -25.52 -8.36
N PHE A 372 22.43 -26.11 -7.27
CA PHE A 372 22.26 -25.57 -5.93
C PHE A 372 22.97 -24.23 -5.73
N ASP A 373 24.21 -24.10 -6.21
CA ASP A 373 24.96 -22.84 -6.13
C ASP A 373 24.27 -21.72 -6.91
N LEU A 374 23.77 -22.02 -8.10
CA LEU A 374 23.03 -21.06 -8.94
C LEU A 374 21.70 -20.65 -8.28
N LEU A 375 20.99 -21.58 -7.63
CA LEU A 375 19.79 -21.28 -6.86
C LEU A 375 20.12 -20.39 -5.65
N ALA A 376 21.17 -20.73 -4.90
CA ALA A 376 21.60 -19.95 -3.74
C ALA A 376 22.04 -18.53 -4.13
N PHE A 377 22.78 -18.38 -5.23
CA PHE A 377 23.16 -17.07 -5.78
C PHE A 377 21.92 -16.24 -6.11
N GLY A 378 20.93 -16.84 -6.78
CA GLY A 378 19.70 -16.16 -7.12
C GLY A 378 18.82 -15.73 -5.96
N LEU A 379 18.80 -16.52 -4.88
CA LEU A 379 18.12 -16.16 -3.63
C LEU A 379 18.90 -15.11 -2.82
N SER A 380 20.15 -14.82 -3.19
CA SER A 380 20.93 -13.77 -2.57
C SER A 380 20.55 -12.39 -3.12
N LEU A 381 20.52 -11.39 -2.25
CA LEU A 381 20.35 -9.98 -2.62
C LEU A 381 21.46 -9.46 -3.56
N ALA A 382 22.59 -10.16 -3.63
CA ALA A 382 23.73 -9.83 -4.48
C ALA A 382 23.49 -10.13 -5.97
N SER A 383 22.46 -10.92 -6.32
CA SER A 383 22.14 -11.21 -7.72
C SER A 383 21.52 -10.01 -8.46
N GLY A 384 20.89 -9.07 -7.74
CA GLY A 384 20.22 -7.91 -8.34
C GLY A 384 18.97 -8.23 -9.17
N VAL A 385 18.52 -9.50 -9.24
CA VAL A 385 17.39 -9.94 -10.07
C VAL A 385 16.16 -10.20 -9.18
N SER A 386 15.03 -9.54 -9.45
CA SER A 386 13.85 -9.56 -8.59
C SER A 386 12.75 -10.57 -8.96
N THR A 387 12.89 -11.31 -10.07
CA THR A 387 11.74 -12.05 -10.62
C THR A 387 12.01 -13.46 -11.15
N SER A 388 13.20 -13.79 -11.69
CA SER A 388 13.56 -15.18 -12.01
C SER A 388 15.07 -15.37 -12.04
N VAL A 389 15.54 -16.44 -11.40
CA VAL A 389 16.95 -16.81 -11.39
C VAL A 389 17.13 -17.88 -12.47
N PHE A 390 17.86 -17.55 -13.54
CA PHE A 390 18.08 -18.43 -14.71
C PHE A 390 16.79 -18.97 -15.37
N ASP A 391 15.67 -18.24 -15.29
CA ASP A 391 14.35 -18.68 -15.79
C ASP A 391 13.91 -20.06 -15.27
N LEU A 392 14.44 -20.48 -14.11
CA LEU A 392 13.95 -21.63 -13.39
C LEU A 392 12.59 -21.28 -12.79
N SER A 393 11.52 -21.69 -13.48
CA SER A 393 10.15 -21.53 -12.99
C SER A 393 9.54 -22.89 -12.65
N PRO A 394 8.73 -22.97 -11.57
CA PRO A 394 7.89 -24.13 -11.35
C PRO A 394 6.84 -24.18 -12.48
N GLY A 395 6.98 -25.14 -13.40
CA GLY A 395 6.11 -25.25 -14.57
C GLY A 395 6.37 -26.51 -15.37
N ARG A 396 5.59 -26.73 -16.44
CA ARG A 396 5.79 -27.81 -17.40
C ARG A 396 6.63 -27.31 -18.58
N PRO A 397 7.95 -27.55 -18.64
CA PRO A 397 8.77 -27.13 -19.77
C PRO A 397 8.32 -27.82 -21.07
N MET A 398 8.50 -27.14 -22.20
CA MET A 398 8.29 -27.73 -23.52
C MET A 398 9.55 -28.47 -23.97
N ASN A 399 9.93 -29.52 -23.24
CA ASN A 399 11.14 -30.32 -23.48
C ASN A 399 10.87 -31.64 -24.23
N CYS A 400 9.63 -31.86 -24.71
CA CYS A 400 9.23 -33.07 -25.45
C CYS A 400 9.17 -32.78 -26.97
N PRO A 401 10.25 -32.98 -27.74
CA PRO A 401 10.20 -32.84 -29.19
C PRO A 401 9.38 -33.96 -29.84
N SER A 402 8.84 -33.70 -31.03
CA SER A 402 8.10 -34.69 -31.82
C SER A 402 9.01 -35.79 -32.38
N LYS A 403 10.31 -35.52 -32.48
CA LYS A 403 11.37 -36.45 -32.88
C LYS A 403 12.40 -36.59 -31.76
N THR A 404 12.55 -37.80 -31.25
CA THR A 404 13.46 -38.14 -30.15
C THR A 404 14.63 -39.02 -30.59
N ASP A 405 14.72 -39.37 -31.87
CA ASP A 405 15.77 -40.24 -32.39
C ASP A 405 17.17 -39.64 -32.13
N GLY A 406 17.97 -40.33 -31.30
CA GLY A 406 19.32 -39.90 -30.93
C GLY A 406 19.40 -38.87 -29.78
N LEU A 407 18.27 -38.53 -29.14
CA LEU A 407 18.27 -37.68 -27.95
C LEU A 407 18.43 -38.54 -26.68
N GLU A 408 19.54 -38.35 -25.97
CA GLU A 408 19.70 -38.90 -24.62
C GLU A 408 18.87 -38.10 -23.62
N TRP A 409 17.92 -38.78 -23.00
CA TRP A 409 16.91 -38.20 -22.12
C TRP A 409 16.88 -38.93 -20.78
N SER A 410 16.78 -38.19 -19.69
CA SER A 410 16.55 -38.75 -18.36
C SER A 410 15.06 -38.92 -18.09
N ASP A 411 14.65 -40.10 -17.60
CA ASP A 411 13.27 -40.36 -17.17
C ASP A 411 12.77 -39.38 -16.09
N ARG A 412 13.69 -38.70 -15.39
CA ARG A 412 13.37 -37.64 -14.41
C ARG A 412 12.80 -36.37 -15.05
N LEU A 413 13.05 -36.17 -16.34
CA LEU A 413 12.53 -35.04 -17.13
C LEU A 413 11.22 -35.38 -17.83
N ALA A 414 10.75 -36.63 -17.69
CA ALA A 414 9.44 -37.04 -18.16
C ALA A 414 8.34 -36.43 -17.31
N HIS A 415 7.52 -35.60 -17.94
CA HIS A 415 6.36 -35.05 -17.29
C HIS A 415 5.29 -36.12 -17.11
N PRO A 416 4.72 -36.29 -15.90
CA PRO A 416 3.46 -36.99 -15.77
C PRO A 416 2.38 -36.30 -16.64
N PRO A 417 1.29 -37.01 -17.00
CA PRO A 417 0.18 -36.42 -17.74
C PRO A 417 -0.35 -35.17 -17.03
N ALA A 418 -0.87 -34.20 -17.81
CA ALA A 418 -1.24 -32.89 -17.28
C ALA A 418 -2.23 -33.02 -16.11
N GLY A 419 -2.26 -32.06 -15.18
CA GLY A 419 -3.07 -32.17 -13.95
C GLY A 419 -4.52 -32.57 -14.20
N HIS A 420 -5.15 -32.08 -15.26
CA HIS A 420 -6.52 -32.45 -15.68
C HIS A 420 -6.67 -33.92 -16.16
N GLU A 421 -5.59 -34.54 -16.65
CA GLU A 421 -5.53 -35.96 -17.01
C GLU A 421 -5.22 -36.87 -15.81
N ALA A 422 -4.52 -36.37 -14.78
CA ALA A 422 -4.25 -37.11 -13.56
C ALA A 422 -5.53 -37.36 -12.73
N TRP A 423 -6.48 -36.43 -12.75
CA TRP A 423 -7.78 -36.59 -12.08
C TRP A 423 -8.69 -37.64 -12.76
N SER A 424 -8.50 -37.90 -14.06
CA SER A 424 -9.33 -38.82 -14.85
C SER A 424 -8.77 -40.25 -14.94
N ARG A 425 -7.57 -40.52 -14.40
CA ARG A 425 -6.91 -41.83 -14.38
C ARG A 425 -6.78 -42.41 -12.96
N PRO A 426 -7.65 -43.33 -12.55
CA PRO A 426 -7.68 -43.90 -11.20
C PRO A 426 -6.37 -44.56 -10.73
N GLU A 427 -5.58 -45.07 -11.66
CA GLU A 427 -4.31 -45.77 -11.44
C GLU A 427 -3.16 -44.87 -10.94
N LEU A 428 -3.29 -43.54 -11.08
CA LEU A 428 -2.29 -42.56 -10.62
C LEU A 428 -2.64 -41.93 -9.26
N ARG A 429 -3.73 -42.36 -8.62
CA ARG A 429 -4.17 -41.83 -7.31
C ARG A 429 -3.45 -42.56 -6.17
N VAL A 430 -2.72 -41.81 -5.36
CA VAL A 430 -2.18 -42.32 -4.09
C VAL A 430 -3.34 -42.46 -3.11
N LYS A 431 -3.61 -43.69 -2.64
CA LYS A 431 -4.76 -43.97 -1.77
C LYS A 431 -4.55 -43.58 -0.31
N ASP A 432 -3.29 -43.44 0.11
CA ASP A 432 -2.91 -43.08 1.47
C ASP A 432 -1.80 -42.02 1.44
N LEU A 433 -2.14 -40.81 1.91
CA LEU A 433 -1.23 -39.67 1.96
C LEU A 433 -0.11 -39.84 2.99
N ALA A 434 -0.22 -40.81 3.92
CA ALA A 434 0.82 -41.05 4.91
C ALA A 434 2.01 -41.90 4.38
N GLN A 435 1.89 -42.48 3.17
CA GLN A 435 2.96 -43.23 2.52
C GLN A 435 3.75 -42.44 1.47
N ALA A 436 3.26 -41.26 1.07
CA ALA A 436 3.98 -40.32 0.21
C ALA A 436 4.80 -39.35 1.09
#